data_AF-F0XU72-F1
#
_entry.id   AF-F0XU72-F1
#
_cell.length_a   1.000
_cell.length_b   1.000
_cell.length_c   1.000
_cell.angle_alpha   90.00
_cell.angle_beta   90.00
_cell.angle_gamma   90.00
#
_symmetry.space_group_name_H-M   'P 1'
#
loop_
_entity.id
_entity.type
_entity.pdbx_description
1 polymer ?
#
loop_
_entity_poly.entity_id
_entity_poly.type
_entity_poly.pdbx_seq_one_letter_code
_entity_poly.pdbx_strand_id
1 'polypeptide(L)'
;MEQIELAITKLSTIGAVKQFEKGTLWSQCRPYLIAIPCIIGLATVFMGFIAWKLYQAFAWDILKQIGADLRMKKRFLHYQIYIALLKFDFFFFLGFTVQFLVIVTGKTDIEFGLTAAAIPLTIVILLLGAYFTRNEIKVGMIISIGLYVCSLAWFFFKLVRIYEPGYRNHYEAVQKSLTAFAVLAIILIILTITNAFICMHNFGSGLKSHILRSDAPDEKVQYVNDTIGLNDIKPTALPTRMTID
;
A
#
# COMPACT_ATOMS: atom_id res chain seq x y z
N MET A 1 -8.46 -22.05 -12.06
CA MET A 1 -9.16 -22.60 -13.23
C MET A 1 -10.12 -23.71 -12.82
N GLU A 2 -9.66 -24.71 -12.04
CA GLU A 2 -10.51 -25.81 -11.54
C GLU A 2 -11.79 -25.36 -10.82
N GLN A 3 -11.73 -24.30 -10.00
CA GLN A 3 -12.92 -23.80 -9.30
C GLN A 3 -14.03 -23.28 -10.24
N ILE A 4 -13.67 -22.66 -11.37
CA ILE A 4 -14.64 -22.14 -12.33
C ILE A 4 -15.23 -23.28 -13.16
N GLU A 5 -14.42 -24.28 -13.50
CA GLU A 5 -14.88 -25.49 -14.20
C GLU A 5 -15.83 -26.33 -13.33
N LEU A 6 -15.55 -26.43 -12.02
CA LEU A 6 -16.41 -27.07 -11.04
C LEU A 6 -17.74 -26.32 -10.89
N ALA A 7 -17.71 -24.99 -10.80
CA ALA A 7 -18.91 -24.15 -10.68
C ALA A 7 -19.80 -24.24 -11.93
N ILE A 8 -19.21 -24.16 -13.13
CA ILE A 8 -19.94 -24.31 -14.40
C ILE A 8 -20.56 -25.71 -14.51
N THR A 9 -19.86 -26.74 -14.03
CA THR A 9 -20.38 -28.12 -14.03
C THR A 9 -21.53 -28.28 -13.03
N LYS A 10 -21.43 -27.74 -11.81
CA LYS A 10 -22.54 -27.74 -10.84
C LYS A 10 -23.78 -26.99 -11.37
N LEU A 11 -23.61 -25.83 -12.00
CA LEU A 11 -24.72 -25.05 -12.57
C LEU A 11 -25.39 -25.77 -13.76
N SER A 12 -24.61 -26.51 -14.55
CA SER A 12 -25.12 -27.37 -15.63
C SER A 12 -25.95 -28.54 -15.08
N THR A 13 -25.56 -29.13 -13.95
CA THR A 13 -26.30 -30.23 -13.30
C THR A 13 -27.65 -29.79 -12.74
N ILE A 14 -27.78 -28.52 -12.33
CA ILE A 14 -29.01 -27.94 -11.75
C ILE A 14 -29.96 -27.43 -12.85
N GLY A 15 -29.59 -27.54 -14.13
CA GLY A 15 -30.42 -27.12 -15.26
C GLY A 15 -30.51 -25.60 -15.47
N ALA A 16 -29.76 -24.82 -14.69
CA ALA A 16 -29.72 -23.35 -14.79
C ALA A 16 -28.93 -22.83 -16.01
N VAL A 17 -28.15 -23.71 -16.66
CA VAL A 17 -27.37 -23.40 -17.87
C VAL A 17 -27.60 -24.52 -18.89
N LYS A 18 -28.07 -24.18 -20.10
CA LYS A 18 -28.26 -25.17 -21.17
C LYS A 18 -26.90 -25.71 -21.62
N GLN A 19 -26.81 -27.01 -21.90
CA GLN A 19 -25.57 -27.71 -22.32
C GLN A 19 -24.81 -26.98 -23.44
N PHE A 20 -25.53 -26.30 -24.35
CA PHE A 20 -24.97 -25.49 -25.45
C PHE A 20 -24.24 -24.22 -25.00
N GLU A 21 -24.63 -23.60 -23.89
CA GLU A 21 -24.02 -22.36 -23.39
C GLU A 21 -22.72 -22.61 -22.59
N LYS A 22 -22.51 -23.86 -22.12
CA LYS A 22 -21.34 -24.27 -21.34
C LYS A 22 -20.02 -24.00 -22.08
N GLY A 23 -19.98 -24.34 -23.37
CA GLY A 23 -18.79 -24.15 -24.22
C GLY A 23 -18.51 -22.67 -24.53
N THR A 24 -19.55 -21.89 -24.79
CA THR A 24 -19.45 -20.44 -25.04
C THR A 24 -19.05 -19.66 -23.79
N LEU A 25 -19.58 -19.99 -22.61
CA LEU A 25 -19.22 -19.34 -21.35
C LEU A 25 -17.76 -19.59 -20.97
N TRP A 26 -17.27 -20.82 -21.09
CA TRP A 26 -15.87 -21.12 -20.83
C TRP A 26 -14.94 -20.38 -21.80
N SER A 27 -15.30 -20.33 -23.08
CA SER A 27 -14.56 -19.58 -24.11
C SER A 27 -14.48 -18.08 -23.79
N GLN A 28 -15.55 -17.48 -23.24
CA GLN A 28 -15.60 -16.07 -22.84
C GLN A 28 -14.83 -15.80 -21.53
N CYS A 29 -14.88 -16.69 -20.54
CA CYS A 29 -14.18 -16.48 -19.26
C CYS A 29 -12.67 -16.73 -19.33
N ARG A 30 -12.22 -17.69 -20.16
CA ARG A 30 -10.81 -18.07 -20.32
C ARG A 30 -9.86 -16.88 -20.56
N PRO A 31 -10.13 -15.91 -21.47
CA PRO A 31 -9.23 -14.77 -21.67
C PRO A 31 -9.09 -13.89 -20.43
N TYR A 32 -10.17 -13.63 -19.68
CA TYR A 32 -10.12 -12.84 -18.45
C TYR A 32 -9.31 -13.52 -17.35
N LEU A 33 -9.42 -14.85 -17.23
CA LEU A 33 -8.67 -15.65 -16.26
C LEU A 33 -7.15 -15.59 -16.48
N ILE A 34 -6.71 -15.34 -17.71
CA ILE A 34 -5.29 -15.24 -18.08
C ILE A 34 -4.84 -13.78 -18.02
N ALA A 35 -5.66 -12.86 -18.52
CA ALA A 35 -5.33 -11.43 -18.57
C ALA A 35 -5.12 -10.84 -17.17
N ILE A 36 -5.98 -11.18 -16.20
CA ILE A 36 -5.92 -10.61 -14.84
C ILE A 36 -4.58 -10.97 -14.14
N PRO A 37 -4.15 -12.24 -14.04
CA PRO A 37 -2.84 -12.58 -13.48
C PRO A 37 -1.67 -11.98 -14.25
N CYS A 38 -1.75 -11.87 -15.58
CA CYS A 38 -0.69 -11.24 -16.38
C CYS A 38 -0.54 -9.75 -16.05
N ILE A 39 -1.65 -9.01 -15.94
CA ILE A 39 -1.64 -7.59 -15.56
C ILE A 39 -1.12 -7.41 -14.13
N ILE A 40 -1.62 -8.21 -13.19
CA ILE A 40 -1.18 -8.15 -11.79
C ILE A 40 0.29 -8.56 -11.67
N GLY A 41 0.73 -9.59 -12.38
CA GLY A 41 2.12 -10.02 -12.44
C GLY A 41 3.03 -8.93 -12.97
N LEU A 42 2.64 -8.27 -14.07
CA LEU A 42 3.38 -7.15 -14.63
C LEU A 42 3.45 -5.97 -13.66
N ALA A 43 2.32 -5.61 -13.02
CA ALA A 43 2.30 -4.58 -11.99
C ALA A 43 3.19 -4.93 -10.79
N THR A 44 3.24 -6.20 -10.39
CA THR A 44 4.07 -6.70 -9.28
C THR A 44 5.55 -6.66 -9.63
N VAL A 45 5.93 -7.06 -10.86
CA VAL A 45 7.30 -6.96 -11.37
C VAL A 45 7.73 -5.50 -11.46
N PHE A 46 6.85 -4.61 -11.93
CA PHE A 46 7.13 -3.18 -12.00
C PHE A 46 7.31 -2.57 -10.60
N MET A 47 6.44 -2.93 -9.65
CA MET A 47 6.55 -2.49 -8.26
C MET A 47 7.80 -3.06 -7.58
N GLY A 48 8.14 -4.33 -7.85
CA GLY A 48 9.35 -4.97 -7.37
C GLY A 48 10.63 -4.35 -7.95
N PHE A 49 10.60 -3.97 -9.23
CA PHE A 49 11.67 -3.23 -9.88
C PHE A 49 11.86 -1.84 -9.26
N ILE A 50 10.77 -1.12 -8.97
CA ILE A 50 10.82 0.16 -8.26
C ILE A 50 11.38 -0.06 -6.84
N ALA A 51 10.92 -1.08 -6.12
CA ALA A 51 11.42 -1.41 -4.78
C ALA A 51 12.91 -1.76 -4.79
N TRP A 52 13.38 -2.48 -5.82
CA TRP A 52 14.81 -2.78 -6.00
C TRP A 52 15.61 -1.52 -6.34
N LYS A 53 15.15 -0.69 -7.27
CA LYS A 53 15.78 0.60 -7.59
C LYS A 53 15.84 1.52 -6.37
N LEU A 54 14.80 1.51 -5.55
CA LEU A 54 14.71 2.22 -4.30
C LEU A 54 15.73 1.68 -3.28
N TYR A 55 15.83 0.35 -3.13
CA TYR A 55 16.84 -0.30 -2.30
C TYR A 55 18.28 0.04 -2.74
N GLN A 56 18.57 0.02 -4.05
CA GLN A 56 19.88 0.38 -4.58
C GLN A 56 20.22 1.86 -4.36
N ALA A 57 19.25 2.75 -4.56
CA ALA A 57 19.41 4.17 -4.25
C ALA A 57 19.72 4.38 -2.77
N PHE A 58 19.02 3.67 -1.87
CA PHE A 58 19.27 3.74 -0.43
C PHE A 58 20.60 3.11 -0.01
N ALA A 59 21.01 1.99 -0.61
CA ALA A 59 22.28 1.34 -0.29
C ALA A 59 23.48 2.18 -0.73
N TRP A 60 23.40 2.83 -1.90
CA TRP A 60 24.45 3.73 -2.40
C TRP A 60 24.49 5.06 -1.65
N ASP A 61 23.34 5.61 -1.26
CA ASP A 61 23.26 6.82 -0.44
C ASP A 61 23.76 6.60 1.00
N ILE A 62 23.47 5.45 1.63
CA ILE A 62 24.02 5.10 2.95
C ILE A 62 25.55 5.10 2.94
N LEU A 63 26.17 4.63 1.85
CA LEU A 63 27.63 4.58 1.70
C LEU A 63 28.24 5.97 1.48
N LYS A 64 27.55 6.86 0.75
CA LYS A 64 28.06 8.21 0.40
C LYS A 64 27.82 9.26 1.48
N GLN A 65 26.85 9.01 2.37
CA GLN A 65 26.30 10.03 3.26
C GLN A 65 26.91 10.04 4.68
N ILE A 66 27.92 9.22 4.96
CA ILE A 66 28.72 9.26 6.21
C ILE A 66 29.34 10.67 6.46
N GLY A 67 29.29 11.60 5.50
CA GLY A 67 29.87 12.94 5.61
C GLY A 67 29.01 14.17 5.99
N ALA A 68 27.66 14.20 5.92
CA ALA A 68 26.95 15.52 6.01
C ALA A 68 25.49 15.56 6.53
N ASP A 69 25.13 14.71 7.50
CA ASP A 69 23.81 14.57 8.17
C ASP A 69 22.90 13.46 7.59
N LEU A 70 23.21 12.24 8.04
CA LEU A 70 22.45 11.01 7.82
C LEU A 70 21.09 11.01 8.53
N ARG A 71 20.91 11.81 9.56
CA ARG A 71 19.74 11.71 10.43
C ARG A 71 18.53 12.18 9.66
N MET A 72 18.60 13.33 9.00
CA MET A 72 17.44 13.88 8.28
C MET A 72 16.97 13.03 7.08
N LYS A 73 17.89 12.45 6.29
CA LYS A 73 17.47 11.54 5.19
C LYS A 73 16.89 10.22 5.71
N LYS A 74 17.42 9.66 6.82
CA LYS A 74 16.82 8.46 7.44
C LYS A 74 15.37 8.73 7.89
N ARG A 75 15.11 9.91 8.44
CA ARG A 75 13.76 10.35 8.82
C ARG A 75 12.81 10.41 7.61
N PHE A 76 13.27 10.97 6.50
CA PHE A 76 12.49 11.05 5.26
C PHE A 76 12.26 9.68 4.62
N LEU A 77 13.25 8.79 4.69
CA LEU A 77 13.14 7.40 4.27
C LEU A 77 12.05 6.65 5.04
N HIS A 78 12.06 6.72 6.38
CA HIS A 78 11.01 6.11 7.19
C HIS A 78 9.61 6.65 6.86
N TYR A 79 9.50 7.96 6.62
CA TYR A 79 8.26 8.58 6.14
C TYR A 79 7.81 8.01 4.79
N GLN A 80 8.70 7.91 3.81
CA GLN A 80 8.37 7.35 2.49
C GLN A 80 7.98 5.87 2.56
N ILE A 81 8.68 5.07 3.38
CA ILE A 81 8.32 3.67 3.62
C ILE A 81 6.92 3.58 4.23
N TYR A 82 6.61 4.42 5.22
CA TYR A 82 5.28 4.45 5.83
C TYR A 82 4.18 4.82 4.83
N ILE A 83 4.38 5.86 4.01
CA ILE A 83 3.41 6.21 2.95
C ILE A 83 3.28 5.10 1.91
N ALA A 84 4.35 4.38 1.58
CA ALA A 84 4.31 3.23 0.68
C ALA A 84 3.51 2.07 1.30
N LEU A 85 3.72 1.77 2.58
CA LEU A 85 2.96 0.76 3.31
C LEU A 85 1.47 1.09 3.35
N LEU A 86 1.09 2.35 3.59
CA LEU A 86 -0.33 2.77 3.53
C LEU A 86 -0.97 2.55 2.16
N LYS A 87 -0.21 2.71 1.06
CA LYS A 87 -0.70 2.43 -0.30
C LYS A 87 -0.92 0.93 -0.53
N PHE A 88 -0.03 0.09 0.01
CA PHE A 88 -0.22 -1.36 -0.03
C PHE A 88 -1.39 -1.80 0.83
N ASP A 89 -1.50 -1.27 2.06
CA ASP A 89 -2.64 -1.52 2.95
C ASP A 89 -3.96 -1.17 2.25
N PHE A 90 -4.05 -0.01 1.57
CA PHE A 90 -5.22 0.35 0.77
C PHE A 90 -5.59 -0.74 -0.24
N PHE A 91 -4.61 -1.24 -1.00
CA PHE A 91 -4.86 -2.25 -2.03
C PHE A 91 -5.34 -3.58 -1.43
N PHE A 92 -4.65 -4.09 -0.41
CA PHE A 92 -4.98 -5.39 0.19
C PHE A 92 -6.27 -5.32 1.02
N PHE A 93 -6.53 -4.21 1.73
CA PHE A 93 -7.80 -4.02 2.45
C PHE A 93 -8.98 -3.92 1.48
N LEU A 94 -8.87 -3.11 0.43
CA LEU A 94 -9.94 -2.95 -0.54
C LEU A 94 -10.18 -4.28 -1.27
N GLY A 95 -9.12 -4.97 -1.69
CA GLY A 95 -9.20 -6.28 -2.31
C GLY A 95 -9.91 -7.31 -1.42
N PHE A 96 -9.53 -7.38 -0.14
CA PHE A 96 -10.19 -8.25 0.83
C PHE A 96 -11.67 -7.88 1.03
N THR A 97 -11.97 -6.59 1.24
CA THR A 97 -13.34 -6.14 1.52
C THR A 97 -14.26 -6.35 0.32
N VAL A 98 -13.78 -6.12 -0.91
CA VAL A 98 -14.57 -6.38 -2.13
C VAL A 98 -14.82 -7.87 -2.32
N GLN A 99 -13.79 -8.72 -2.18
CA GLN A 99 -13.96 -10.18 -2.24
C GLN A 99 -14.93 -10.69 -1.16
N PHE A 100 -14.86 -10.12 0.04
CA PHE A 100 -15.74 -10.47 1.15
C PHE A 100 -17.18 -9.95 0.93
N LEU A 101 -17.37 -8.75 0.36
CA LEU A 101 -18.68 -8.15 0.10
C LEU A 101 -19.49 -8.97 -0.91
N VAL A 102 -18.84 -9.47 -1.97
CA VAL A 102 -19.47 -10.35 -2.96
C VAL A 102 -20.03 -11.62 -2.31
N ILE A 103 -19.34 -12.16 -1.29
CA ILE A 103 -19.80 -13.36 -0.57
C ILE A 103 -20.94 -13.03 0.41
N VAL A 104 -20.90 -11.86 1.05
CA VAL A 104 -21.93 -11.43 2.02
C VAL A 104 -23.25 -11.01 1.37
N THR A 105 -23.30 -10.84 0.04
CA THR A 105 -24.50 -10.42 -0.71
C THR A 105 -25.72 -11.35 -0.51
N GLY A 106 -25.53 -12.58 0.00
CA GLY A 106 -26.62 -13.50 0.37
C GLY A 106 -26.99 -13.57 1.86
N LYS A 107 -26.46 -12.69 2.72
CA LYS A 107 -26.74 -12.62 4.17
C LYS A 107 -27.67 -11.45 4.50
N THR A 108 -28.08 -11.34 5.77
CA THR A 108 -28.93 -10.25 6.30
C THR A 108 -28.49 -8.86 5.83
N ASP A 109 -29.46 -8.01 5.46
CA ASP A 109 -29.24 -6.67 4.88
C ASP A 109 -28.27 -5.79 5.68
N ILE A 110 -28.24 -5.99 7.00
CA ILE A 110 -27.39 -5.25 7.94
C ILE A 110 -25.90 -5.61 7.77
N GLU A 111 -25.54 -6.89 7.57
CA GLU A 111 -24.13 -7.31 7.41
C GLU A 111 -23.54 -6.78 6.09
N PHE A 112 -24.37 -6.75 5.04
CA PHE A 112 -24.01 -6.19 3.74
C PHE A 112 -23.78 -4.68 3.82
N GLY A 113 -24.72 -3.93 4.40
CA GLY A 113 -24.59 -2.48 4.56
C GLY A 113 -23.36 -2.09 5.39
N LEU A 114 -23.08 -2.80 6.48
CA LEU A 114 -21.93 -2.54 7.33
C LEU A 114 -20.60 -2.82 6.61
N THR A 115 -20.54 -3.88 5.81
CA THR A 115 -19.35 -4.23 5.03
C THR A 115 -19.13 -3.26 3.88
N ALA A 116 -20.20 -2.81 3.22
CA ALA A 116 -20.13 -1.80 2.17
C ALA A 116 -19.63 -0.46 2.71
N ALA A 117 -20.09 -0.06 3.91
CA ALA A 117 -19.62 1.15 4.60
C ALA A 117 -18.15 1.05 5.05
N ALA A 118 -17.59 -0.15 5.20
CA ALA A 118 -16.19 -0.33 5.56
C ALA A 118 -15.21 0.11 4.44
N ILE A 119 -15.64 0.10 3.17
CA ILE A 119 -14.81 0.54 2.04
C ILE A 119 -14.47 2.05 2.16
N PRO A 120 -15.44 2.98 2.19
CA PRO A 120 -15.10 4.41 2.33
C PRO A 120 -14.44 4.70 3.67
N LEU A 121 -14.80 3.98 4.73
CA LEU A 121 -14.18 4.15 6.04
C LEU A 121 -12.68 3.86 6.01
N THR A 122 -12.25 2.76 5.39
CA THR A 122 -10.83 2.41 5.31
C THR A 122 -10.03 3.45 4.51
N ILE A 123 -10.60 3.98 3.42
CA ILE A 123 -9.99 5.08 2.64
C ILE A 123 -9.75 6.31 3.52
N VAL A 124 -10.76 6.73 4.27
CA VAL A 124 -10.66 7.89 5.17
C VAL A 124 -9.59 7.67 6.23
N ILE A 125 -9.56 6.49 6.86
CA ILE A 125 -8.56 6.16 7.90
C ILE A 125 -7.14 6.24 7.34
N LEU A 126 -6.89 5.71 6.14
CA LEU A 126 -5.57 5.71 5.52
C LEU A 126 -5.13 7.12 5.08
N LEU A 127 -6.06 7.92 4.53
CA LEU A 127 -5.79 9.31 4.17
C LEU A 127 -5.50 10.17 5.40
N LEU A 128 -6.27 9.99 6.48
CA LEU A 128 -6.01 10.66 7.76
C LEU A 128 -4.66 10.23 8.33
N GLY A 129 -4.32 8.94 8.26
CA GLY A 129 -3.00 8.43 8.63
C GLY A 129 -1.86 9.13 7.90
N ALA A 130 -1.96 9.25 6.57
CA ALA A 130 -0.97 9.98 5.76
C ALA A 130 -0.91 11.48 6.11
N TYR A 131 -2.07 12.11 6.33
CA TYR A 131 -2.19 13.52 6.67
C TYR A 131 -1.58 13.82 8.05
N PHE A 132 -1.88 13.02 9.07
CA PHE A 132 -1.36 13.21 10.42
C PHE A 132 0.14 13.02 10.48
N THR A 133 0.68 12.04 9.73
CA THR A 133 2.13 11.87 9.63
C THR A 133 2.80 13.03 8.89
N ARG A 134 2.19 13.57 7.82
CA ARG A 134 2.74 14.74 7.10
C ARG A 134 2.78 16.01 7.97
N ASN A 135 1.75 16.20 8.80
CA ASN A 135 1.65 17.37 9.67
C ASN A 135 2.30 17.18 11.05
N GLU A 136 2.93 16.03 11.32
CA GLU A 136 3.54 15.65 12.60
C GLU A 136 2.56 15.79 13.80
N ILE A 137 1.27 15.52 13.59
CA ILE A 137 0.25 15.62 14.64
C ILE A 137 0.30 14.36 15.51
N LYS A 138 1.02 14.43 16.64
CA LYS A 138 1.20 13.31 17.59
C LYS A 138 -0.11 12.66 18.01
N VAL A 139 -1.12 13.46 18.36
CA VAL A 139 -2.44 12.96 18.78
C VAL A 139 -3.12 12.18 17.65
N GLY A 140 -3.12 12.74 16.42
CA GLY A 140 -3.68 12.07 15.25
C GLY A 140 -2.96 10.75 14.93
N MET A 141 -1.64 10.71 15.10
CA MET A 141 -0.85 9.50 14.89
C MET A 141 -1.20 8.39 15.89
N ILE A 142 -1.37 8.72 17.18
CA ILE A 142 -1.80 7.76 18.21
C ILE A 142 -3.19 7.21 17.88
N ILE A 143 -4.12 8.07 17.45
CA ILE A 143 -5.46 7.65 17.02
C ILE A 143 -5.37 6.70 15.81
N SER A 144 -4.56 7.04 14.80
CA SER A 144 -4.34 6.17 13.63
C SER A 144 -3.73 4.82 14.01
N ILE A 145 -2.76 4.79 14.92
CA ILE A 145 -2.19 3.52 15.43
C ILE A 145 -3.27 2.69 16.12
N GLY A 146 -4.13 3.30 16.94
CA GLY A 146 -5.27 2.64 17.55
C GLY A 146 -6.22 2.03 16.50
N LEU A 147 -6.52 2.78 15.44
CA LEU A 147 -7.34 2.29 14.33
C LEU A 147 -6.69 1.14 13.55
N TYR A 148 -5.36 1.14 13.39
CA TYR A 148 -4.63 0.02 12.78
C TYR A 148 -4.69 -1.24 13.65
N VAL A 149 -4.58 -1.09 14.97
CA VAL A 149 -4.74 -2.22 15.91
C VAL A 149 -6.19 -2.75 15.89
N CYS A 150 -7.19 -1.87 15.84
CA CYS A 150 -8.59 -2.28 15.66
C CYS A 150 -8.80 -3.02 14.33
N SER A 151 -8.19 -2.52 13.25
CA SER A 151 -8.24 -3.16 11.93
C SER A 151 -7.59 -4.55 11.96
N LEU A 152 -6.44 -4.68 12.63
CA LEU A 152 -5.76 -5.96 12.83
C LEU A 152 -6.66 -6.97 13.55
N ALA A 153 -7.30 -6.55 14.65
CA ALA A 153 -8.24 -7.40 15.39
C ALA A 153 -9.45 -7.83 14.54
N TRP A 154 -9.99 -6.92 13.74
CA TRP A 154 -11.08 -7.22 12.80
C TRP A 154 -10.66 -8.23 11.73
N PHE A 155 -9.44 -8.11 11.19
CA PHE A 155 -8.89 -9.09 10.24
C PHE A 155 -8.75 -10.49 10.86
N PHE A 156 -8.23 -10.59 12.10
CA PHE A 156 -8.17 -11.87 12.81
C PHE A 156 -9.56 -12.47 13.02
N PHE A 157 -10.53 -11.67 13.47
CA PHE A 157 -11.91 -12.13 13.65
C PHE A 157 -12.52 -12.65 12.34
N LYS A 158 -12.33 -11.92 11.23
CA LYS A 158 -12.82 -12.36 9.91
C LYS A 158 -12.10 -13.61 9.43
N LEU A 159 -10.80 -13.73 9.66
CA LEU A 159 -10.02 -14.92 9.32
C LEU A 159 -10.57 -16.15 10.05
N VAL A 160 -10.83 -16.06 11.35
CA VAL A 160 -11.45 -17.16 12.11
C VAL A 160 -12.84 -17.50 11.59
N ARG A 161 -13.67 -16.48 11.30
CA ARG A 161 -15.04 -16.66 10.79
C ARG A 161 -15.11 -17.38 9.43
N ILE A 162 -14.06 -17.28 8.60
CA ILE A 162 -13.96 -18.01 7.33
C ILE A 162 -13.80 -19.53 7.56
N TYR A 163 -13.17 -19.96 8.66
CA TYR A 163 -12.93 -21.38 8.96
C TYR A 163 -14.01 -22.03 9.83
N GLU A 164 -15.01 -21.25 10.26
CA GLU A 164 -16.08 -21.73 11.13
C GLU A 164 -17.01 -22.73 10.39
N PRO A 165 -17.33 -23.88 11.01
CA PRO A 165 -18.00 -25.00 10.33
C PRO A 165 -19.39 -24.68 9.80
N GLY A 166 -20.11 -23.72 10.40
CA GLY A 166 -21.45 -23.29 9.96
C GLY A 166 -21.48 -22.52 8.63
N TYR A 167 -20.33 -22.04 8.14
CA TYR A 167 -20.26 -21.20 6.94
C TYR A 167 -19.44 -21.80 5.79
N ARG A 168 -18.72 -22.91 6.02
CA ARG A 168 -17.78 -23.54 5.07
C ARG A 168 -18.31 -23.66 3.63
N ASN A 169 -19.55 -24.12 3.45
CA ASN A 169 -20.15 -24.37 2.14
C ASN A 169 -20.33 -23.11 1.25
N HIS A 170 -20.40 -21.91 1.83
CA HIS A 170 -20.50 -20.66 1.08
C HIS A 170 -19.14 -20.03 0.75
N TYR A 171 -18.09 -20.43 1.46
CA TYR A 171 -16.75 -19.88 1.26
C TYR A 171 -15.84 -20.81 0.43
N GLU A 172 -16.15 -22.10 0.24
CA GLU A 172 -15.27 -23.09 -0.45
C GLU A 172 -14.65 -22.60 -1.77
N ALA A 173 -15.40 -21.88 -2.60
CA ALA A 173 -14.92 -21.39 -3.89
C ALA A 173 -13.97 -20.18 -3.79
N VAL A 174 -14.00 -19.40 -2.71
CA VAL A 174 -13.21 -18.15 -2.56
C VAL A 174 -12.28 -18.20 -1.34
N GLN A 175 -12.38 -19.25 -0.52
CA GLN A 175 -11.66 -19.37 0.74
C GLN A 175 -10.15 -19.24 0.57
N LYS A 176 -9.57 -19.88 -0.46
CA LYS A 176 -8.12 -19.85 -0.67
C LYS A 176 -7.59 -18.48 -1.07
N SER A 177 -8.31 -17.72 -1.89
CA SER A 177 -7.91 -16.35 -2.23
C SER A 177 -8.15 -15.42 -1.04
N LEU A 178 -9.31 -15.53 -0.38
CA LEU A 178 -9.69 -14.67 0.73
C LEU A 178 -8.74 -14.80 1.93
N THR A 179 -8.28 -16.01 2.24
CA THR A 179 -7.31 -16.24 3.31
C THR A 179 -5.92 -15.73 2.94
N ALA A 180 -5.47 -15.89 1.69
CA ALA A 180 -4.20 -15.33 1.24
C ALA A 180 -4.19 -13.79 1.34
N PHE A 181 -5.27 -13.13 0.91
CA PHE A 181 -5.42 -11.67 1.06
C PHE A 181 -5.44 -11.24 2.52
N ALA A 182 -6.15 -11.97 3.39
CA ALA A 182 -6.20 -11.67 4.82
C ALA A 182 -4.83 -11.82 5.50
N VAL A 183 -4.08 -12.88 5.22
CA VAL A 183 -2.73 -13.08 5.79
C VAL A 183 -1.77 -11.99 5.32
N LEU A 184 -1.80 -11.62 4.04
CA LEU A 184 -0.96 -10.53 3.51
C LEU A 184 -1.31 -9.19 4.16
N ALA A 185 -2.61 -8.89 4.32
CA ALA A 185 -3.06 -7.67 5.00
C ALA A 185 -2.59 -7.63 6.47
N ILE A 186 -2.66 -8.76 7.20
CA ILE A 186 -2.17 -8.86 8.58
C ILE A 186 -0.68 -8.53 8.67
N ILE A 187 0.15 -9.10 7.79
CA ILE A 187 1.60 -8.84 7.77
C ILE A 187 1.85 -7.35 7.49
N LEU A 188 1.16 -6.77 6.52
CA LEU A 188 1.34 -5.37 6.14
C LEU A 188 0.93 -4.41 7.27
N ILE A 189 -0.21 -4.65 7.94
CA ILE A 189 -0.65 -3.83 9.08
C ILE A 189 0.39 -3.84 10.20
N ILE A 190 0.99 -5.01 10.50
CA ILE A 190 2.04 -5.10 11.53
C ILE A 190 3.24 -4.23 11.14
N LEU A 191 3.70 -4.32 9.88
CA LEU A 191 4.77 -3.46 9.37
C LEU A 191 4.40 -1.98 9.41
N THR A 192 3.15 -1.63 9.09
CA THR A 192 2.62 -0.26 9.14
C THR A 192 2.63 0.27 10.57
N ILE A 193 2.19 -0.52 11.55
CA ILE A 193 2.21 -0.16 12.97
C ILE A 193 3.65 0.07 13.45
N THR A 194 4.59 -0.81 13.11
CA THR A 194 6.01 -0.63 13.49
C THR A 194 6.59 0.66 12.89
N ASN A 195 6.36 0.92 11.60
CA ASN A 195 6.83 2.14 10.95
C ASN A 195 6.14 3.40 11.48
N ALA A 196 4.87 3.29 11.90
CA ALA A 196 4.13 4.35 12.56
C ALA A 196 4.79 4.77 13.88
N PHE A 197 5.19 3.81 14.72
CA PHE A 197 5.93 4.11 15.96
C PHE A 197 7.29 4.78 15.67
N ILE A 198 8.03 4.31 14.67
CA ILE A 198 9.31 4.91 14.25
C ILE A 198 9.10 6.36 13.78
N CYS A 199 8.07 6.61 12.98
CA CYS A 199 7.72 7.97 12.54
C CYS A 199 7.37 8.86 13.74
N MET A 200 6.58 8.36 14.68
CA MET A 200 6.12 9.11 15.86
C MET A 200 7.26 9.48 16.81
N HIS A 201 8.20 8.56 17.08
CA HIS A 201 9.39 8.84 17.91
C HIS A 201 10.26 9.95 17.31
N ASN A 202 10.11 10.18 16.01
CA ASN A 202 10.94 11.08 15.24
C ASN A 202 10.27 12.45 14.96
N PHE A 203 9.05 12.68 15.44
CA PHE A 203 8.33 13.95 15.31
C PHE A 203 8.96 15.07 16.16
N GLY A 204 9.03 16.29 15.61
CA GLY A 204 9.61 17.46 16.27
C GLY A 204 11.11 17.69 16.02
N SER A 205 11.78 16.83 15.24
CA SER A 205 13.19 17.02 14.86
C SER A 205 13.40 17.75 13.52
N GLY A 206 12.45 18.59 13.10
CA GLY A 206 12.57 19.45 11.90
C GLY A 206 12.28 18.78 10.56
N LEU A 207 11.50 17.69 10.51
CA LEU A 207 11.19 16.97 9.28
C LEU A 207 10.10 17.69 8.44
N LYS A 208 9.18 18.39 9.10
CA LYS A 208 8.11 19.20 8.51
C LYS A 208 8.58 20.21 7.45
N SER A 209 9.70 20.91 7.67
CA SER A 209 10.19 21.93 6.71
C SER A 209 10.67 21.32 5.39
N HIS A 210 11.25 20.11 5.41
CA HIS A 210 11.74 19.43 4.22
C HIS A 210 10.63 18.67 3.48
N ILE A 211 9.65 18.09 4.20
CA ILE A 211 8.49 17.43 3.58
C ILE A 211 7.59 18.46 2.87
N LEU A 212 7.32 19.60 3.50
CA LEU A 212 6.48 20.66 2.91
C LEU A 212 7.17 21.42 1.77
N ARG A 213 8.51 21.54 1.80
CA ARG A 213 9.30 22.16 0.72
C ARG A 213 9.42 21.28 -0.52
N SER A 214 9.41 19.95 -0.37
CA SER A 214 9.55 19.00 -1.51
C SER A 214 8.31 18.90 -2.43
N ASP A 215 7.17 19.44 -2.01
CA ASP A 215 5.94 19.53 -2.82
C ASP A 215 5.87 20.80 -3.68
N ALA A 216 6.85 21.70 -3.59
CA ALA A 216 7.00 22.80 -4.55
C ALA A 216 7.44 22.23 -5.91
N PRO A 217 6.69 22.44 -7.01
CA PRO A 217 6.97 21.81 -8.31
C PRO A 217 8.33 22.16 -8.93
N ASP A 218 8.96 23.25 -8.50
CA ASP A 218 10.11 23.84 -9.18
C ASP A 218 11.48 23.27 -8.77
N GLU A 219 11.61 22.64 -7.59
CA GLU A 219 12.93 22.31 -7.02
C GLU A 219 13.44 20.89 -7.37
N LYS A 220 12.57 19.97 -7.83
CA LYS A 220 12.99 18.63 -8.31
C LYS A 220 13.83 18.70 -9.59
N VAL A 221 13.61 19.73 -10.40
CA VAL A 221 14.43 20.03 -11.58
C VAL A 221 15.76 20.68 -11.16
N GLN A 222 15.74 21.52 -10.12
CA GLN A 222 16.93 22.23 -9.65
C GLN A 222 17.95 21.33 -8.93
N TYR A 223 17.52 20.42 -8.06
CA TYR A 223 18.44 19.47 -7.38
C TYR A 223 19.14 18.50 -8.35
N VAL A 224 18.47 18.15 -9.44
CA VAL A 224 19.03 17.30 -10.51
C VAL A 224 20.00 18.11 -11.39
N ASN A 225 19.71 19.39 -11.64
CA ASN A 225 20.61 20.27 -12.38
C ASN A 225 21.89 20.61 -11.59
N ASP A 226 21.78 20.84 -10.28
CA ASP A 226 22.92 21.20 -9.41
C ASP A 226 23.87 20.02 -9.15
N THR A 227 23.40 18.77 -9.31
CA THR A 227 24.25 17.57 -9.14
C THR A 227 24.84 17.02 -10.44
N ILE A 228 24.30 17.41 -11.59
CA ILE A 228 24.82 17.05 -12.92
C ILE A 228 25.76 18.15 -13.46
N GLY A 229 25.64 19.38 -12.97
CA GLY A 229 26.54 20.49 -13.28
C GLY A 229 27.87 20.45 -12.54
N LEU A 230 28.72 19.45 -12.81
CA LEU A 230 30.14 19.53 -12.48
C LEU A 230 30.82 20.43 -13.52
N ASN A 231 30.63 21.75 -13.43
CA ASN A 231 31.51 22.70 -14.10
C ASN A 231 31.82 23.90 -13.21
N ASP A 232 33.13 24.04 -12.99
CA ASP A 232 33.87 25.21 -12.53
C ASP A 232 33.70 25.65 -11.08
N ILE A 233 34.57 25.05 -10.27
CA ILE A 233 35.36 25.76 -9.27
C ILE A 233 35.92 27.03 -9.93
N LYS A 234 35.29 28.19 -9.73
CA LYS A 234 35.96 29.47 -9.94
C LYS A 234 36.64 29.84 -8.62
N PRO A 235 37.98 29.96 -8.57
CA PRO A 235 38.68 30.36 -7.35
C PRO A 235 38.22 31.76 -6.94
N THR A 236 37.87 31.88 -5.66
CA THR A 236 37.62 33.14 -4.96
C THR A 236 38.79 34.09 -5.23
N ALA A 237 38.56 35.09 -6.08
CA ALA A 237 39.55 36.13 -6.34
C ALA A 237 39.81 36.92 -5.04
N LEU A 238 41.10 37.10 -4.77
CA LEU A 238 41.73 37.74 -3.63
C LEU A 238 41.22 39.18 -3.34
N PRO A 239 41.43 39.71 -2.12
CA PRO A 239 40.80 40.93 -1.63
C PRO A 239 41.27 42.18 -2.38
N THR A 240 40.32 43.03 -2.77
CA THR A 240 40.61 44.35 -3.35
C THR A 240 41.04 45.32 -2.24
N ARG A 241 42.37 45.48 -2.14
CA ARG A 241 43.14 46.71 -1.85
C ARG A 241 42.52 47.75 -0.89
N MET A 242 43.14 47.89 0.29
CA MET A 242 42.99 49.06 1.18
C MET A 242 43.26 50.37 0.42
N THR A 243 42.33 51.32 0.51
CA THR A 243 42.61 52.74 0.27
C THR A 243 43.23 53.32 1.53
N ILE A 244 44.44 53.85 1.38
CA ILE A 244 45.14 54.69 2.37
C ILE A 244 44.77 56.14 2.03
N ASP A 245 44.35 56.91 3.03
CA ASP A 245 44.56 58.37 3.06
C ASP A 245 46.00 58.65 3.52
#